data_AF-A0A2D6BPH0-F1
#
_entry.id   AF-A0A2D6BPH0-F1
#
_cell.length_a   1.000
_cell.length_b   1.000
_cell.length_c   1.000
_cell.angle_alpha   90.00
_cell.angle_beta   90.00
_cell.angle_gamma   90.00
#
_symmetry.space_group_name_H-M   'P 1'
#
loop_
_entity.id
_entity.type
_entity.pdbx_description
1 polymer ?
#
loop_
_entity_poly.entity_id
_entity_poly.type
_entity_poly.pdbx_seq_one_letter_code
_entity_poly.pdbx_strand_id
1 'polypeptide(L)'
;MREQRCHHVPVMDGPRLYGILSREDLHELALKGQASTEGLVAGDVCTRDLLTVDPMRPIVEVAKAMIERKVGSALVTDGDVLVGIFTNTDALRLIAAL
;
A
#
# COMPACT_ATOMS: atom_id res chain seq x y z
N MET A 1 1.36 7.42 -9.37
CA MET A 1 0.29 7.91 -8.48
C MET A 1 -0.66 8.87 -9.16
N ARG A 2 -0.25 10.08 -9.55
CA ARG A 2 -1.18 11.10 -10.07
C ARG A 2 -1.85 10.73 -11.41
N GLU A 3 -1.08 10.29 -12.40
CA GLU A 3 -1.58 9.90 -13.73
C GLU A 3 -2.46 8.64 -13.66
N GLN A 4 -1.96 7.60 -13.00
CA GLN A 4 -2.68 6.34 -12.77
C GLN A 4 -3.75 6.44 -11.66
N ARG A 5 -3.95 7.64 -11.10
CA ARG A 5 -4.92 7.95 -10.03
C ARG A 5 -4.89 6.97 -8.85
N CYS A 6 -3.70 6.53 -8.47
CA CYS A 6 -3.45 5.61 -7.36
C CYS A 6 -2.75 6.31 -6.19
N HIS A 7 -3.04 5.85 -4.97
CA HIS A 7 -2.47 6.37 -3.73
C HIS A 7 -1.39 5.45 -3.15
N HIS A 8 -1.44 4.17 -3.51
CA HIS A 8 -0.52 3.14 -3.05
C HIS A 8 0.02 2.39 -4.27
N VAL A 9 1.30 2.07 -4.24
CA VAL A 9 2.01 1.35 -5.29
C VAL A 9 2.88 0.29 -4.62
N PRO A 10 2.58 -1.00 -4.79
CA PRO A 10 3.49 -2.06 -4.37
C PRO A 10 4.83 -1.92 -5.09
N VAL A 11 5.92 -1.99 -4.34
CA VAL A 11 7.29 -2.02 -4.86
C VAL A 11 7.72 -3.48 -4.92
N MET A 12 8.13 -3.92 -6.11
CA MET A 12 8.46 -5.31 -6.41
C MET A 12 9.94 -5.44 -6.79
N ASP A 13 10.57 -6.52 -6.37
CA ASP A 13 11.88 -6.99 -6.85
C ASP A 13 11.65 -8.31 -7.60
N GLY A 14 11.46 -8.22 -8.91
CA GLY A 14 10.95 -9.32 -9.71
C GLY A 14 9.59 -9.81 -9.19
N PRO A 15 9.43 -11.11 -8.86
CA PRO A 15 8.17 -11.64 -8.30
C PRO A 15 8.00 -11.32 -6.81
N ARG A 16 9.05 -10.84 -6.13
CA ARG A 16 9.04 -10.65 -4.69
C ARG A 16 8.47 -9.30 -4.33
N LEU A 17 7.52 -9.28 -3.41
CA LEU A 17 7.05 -8.06 -2.78
C LEU A 17 8.15 -7.46 -1.89
N TYR A 18 8.62 -6.26 -2.24
CA TYR A 18 9.70 -5.57 -1.53
C TYR A 18 9.18 -4.54 -0.52
N GLY A 19 8.12 -3.82 -0.86
CA GLY A 19 7.55 -2.77 -0.03
C GLY A 19 6.27 -2.19 -0.61
N ILE A 20 5.77 -1.13 0.00
CA ILE A 20 4.69 -0.32 -0.54
C ILE A 20 5.09 1.15 -0.49
N LEU A 21 4.81 1.86 -1.57
CA LEU A 21 4.97 3.31 -1.65
C LEU A 21 3.59 3.95 -1.63
N SER A 22 3.37 4.86 -0.70
CA SER A 22 2.13 5.60 -0.47
C SER A 22 2.34 7.11 -0.64
N ARG A 23 1.25 7.89 -0.59
CA ARG A 23 1.36 9.35 -0.61
C ARG A 23 2.01 9.87 0.66
N GLU A 24 1.82 9.18 1.77
CA GLU A 24 2.40 9.46 3.07
C GLU A 24 3.92 9.35 2.99
N ASP A 25 4.46 8.32 2.34
CA ASP A 25 5.91 8.18 2.12
C ASP A 25 6.48 9.36 1.30
N LEU A 26 5.78 9.76 0.22
CA LEU A 26 6.19 10.90 -0.61
C LEU A 26 6.11 12.22 0.16
N HIS A 27 5.11 12.36 1.04
CA HIS A 27 4.95 13.55 1.87
C HIS A 27 6.08 13.64 2.91
N GLU A 28 6.40 12.53 3.58
CA GLU A 28 7.53 12.47 4.49
C GLU A 28 8.86 12.78 3.80
N LEU A 29 9.06 12.26 2.59
CA LEU A 29 10.26 12.56 1.79
C LEU A 29 10.39 14.06 1.52
N ALA A 30 9.29 14.71 1.13
CA ALA A 30 9.27 16.15 0.87
C ALA A 30 9.56 16.98 2.13
N LEU A 31 9.08 16.55 3.30
CA LEU A 31 9.32 17.22 4.58
C LEU A 31 10.77 17.07 5.07
N LYS A 32 11.42 15.94 4.77
CA LYS A 32 12.82 15.67 5.17
C LYS A 32 13.85 16.52 4.42
N GLY A 33 13.42 17.45 3.54
CA GLY A 33 14.28 18.47 2.96
C GLY A 33 15.31 17.95 1.97
N GLN A 34 15.13 16.73 1.44
CA GLN A 34 15.91 16.26 0.30
C GLN A 34 15.48 17.06 -0.93
N ALA A 35 16.24 18.12 -1.20
CA ALA A 35 16.00 19.09 -2.28
C ALA A 35 16.13 18.47 -3.69
N SER A 36 16.58 17.23 -3.79
CA SER A 36 16.56 16.48 -5.04
C SER A 36 16.07 15.05 -4.80
N THR A 37 15.09 14.65 -5.61
CA THR A 37 14.69 13.25 -5.76
C THR A 37 15.54 12.52 -6.80
N GLU A 38 16.54 13.19 -7.39
CA GLU A 38 17.45 12.59 -8.36
C GLU A 38 18.29 11.49 -7.70
N GLY A 39 18.33 10.33 -8.35
CA GLY A 39 19.06 9.16 -7.87
C GLY A 39 18.36 8.34 -6.80
N LEU A 40 17.25 8.80 -6.23
CA LEU A 40 16.43 7.97 -5.34
C LEU A 40 15.66 6.93 -6.14
N VAL A 41 15.66 5.69 -5.64
CA VAL A 41 14.81 4.63 -6.16
C VAL A 41 13.63 4.38 -5.24
N ALA A 42 12.57 3.76 -5.76
CA ALA A 42 11.37 3.47 -4.97
C ALA A 42 11.68 2.67 -3.69
N GLY A 43 12.68 1.79 -3.73
CA GLY A 43 13.12 0.99 -2.59
C GLY A 43 13.77 1.76 -1.45
N ASP A 44 14.20 3.00 -1.70
CA ASP A 44 14.77 3.91 -0.68
C ASP A 44 13.68 4.60 0.14
N VAL A 45 12.48 4.72 -0.44
CA VAL A 45 11.38 5.54 0.10
C VAL A 45 10.21 4.68 0.58
N CYS A 46 10.05 3.47 0.05
CA CYS A 46 8.90 2.62 0.39
C CYS A 46 8.90 2.17 1.86
N THR A 47 7.70 2.06 2.42
CA THR A 47 7.47 1.40 3.71
C THR A 47 7.60 -0.12 3.56
N ARG A 48 8.28 -0.76 4.53
CA ARG A 48 8.49 -2.23 4.58
C ARG A 48 7.73 -2.93 5.70
N ASP A 49 7.12 -2.18 6.62
CA ASP A 49 6.16 -2.75 7.57
C ASP A 49 4.81 -2.90 6.84
N LEU A 50 4.64 -4.04 6.19
CA LEU A 50 3.51 -4.29 5.30
C LEU A 50 2.36 -4.93 6.05
N LEU A 51 1.16 -4.37 5.87
CA LEU A 51 -0.07 -5.11 6.15
C LEU A 51 -0.37 -6.03 4.97
N THR A 52 -0.06 -7.31 5.13
CA THR A 52 -0.47 -8.37 4.20
C THR A 52 -1.65 -9.15 4.75
N VAL A 53 -2.54 -9.60 3.86
CA VAL A 53 -3.69 -10.43 4.19
C VAL A 53 -3.84 -11.56 3.19
N ASP A 54 -4.32 -12.71 3.67
CA ASP A 54 -4.70 -13.85 2.84
C ASP A 54 -5.95 -13.51 1.99
N PRO A 55 -6.04 -13.97 0.72
CA PRO A 55 -7.18 -13.70 -0.16
C PRO A 55 -8.52 -14.21 0.37
N MET A 56 -8.53 -15.20 1.27
CA MET A 56 -9.74 -15.75 1.88
C MET A 56 -10.09 -15.10 3.23
N ARG A 57 -9.28 -14.13 3.71
CA ARG A 57 -9.57 -13.43 4.98
C ARG A 57 -10.87 -12.61 4.87
N PRO A 58 -11.82 -12.75 5.82
CA PRO A 58 -13.05 -11.98 5.81
C PRO A 58 -12.82 -10.47 5.75
N ILE A 59 -13.57 -9.77 4.90
CA ILE A 59 -13.36 -8.34 4.62
C ILE A 59 -13.45 -7.45 5.88
N VAL A 60 -14.29 -7.84 6.84
CA VAL A 60 -14.44 -7.13 8.12
C VAL A 60 -13.16 -7.24 8.95
N GLU A 61 -12.46 -8.37 8.92
CA GLU A 61 -11.16 -8.53 9.60
C GLU A 61 -10.07 -7.71 8.91
N VAL A 62 -10.06 -7.69 7.57
CA VAL A 62 -9.13 -6.85 6.79
C VAL A 62 -9.31 -5.38 7.16
N ALA A 63 -10.55 -4.89 7.16
CA ALA A 63 -10.86 -3.51 7.52
C ALA A 63 -10.46 -3.17 8.96
N LYS A 64 -10.70 -4.08 9.93
CA LYS A 64 -10.24 -3.92 11.32
C LYS A 64 -8.73 -3.82 11.41
N ALA A 65 -7.99 -4.72 10.75
CA ALA A 65 -6.54 -4.70 10.73
C ALA A 65 -5.99 -3.40 10.13
N MET A 66 -6.62 -2.89 9.05
CA MET A 66 -6.26 -1.60 8.46
C MET A 66 -6.44 -0.43 9.44
N ILE A 67 -7.54 -0.42 10.20
CA ILE A 67 -7.81 0.59 11.23
C ILE A 67 -6.77 0.51 12.37
N GLU A 68 -6.51 -0.69 12.89
CA GLU A 68 -5.56 -0.92 13.99
C GLU A 68 -4.14 -0.51 13.60
N ARG A 69 -3.72 -0.85 12.39
CA ARG A 69 -2.42 -0.48 11.82
C ARG A 69 -2.36 0.97 11.32
N LYS A 70 -3.50 1.66 11.25
CA LYS A 70 -3.64 3.02 10.69
C LYS A 70 -3.11 3.14 9.26
N VAL A 71 -3.39 2.13 8.42
CA VAL A 71 -2.96 2.08 7.02
C VAL A 71 -4.15 2.22 6.07
N GLY A 72 -3.92 2.86 4.92
CA GLY A 72 -4.96 3.09 3.89
C GLY A 72 -5.14 1.95 2.89
N SER A 73 -4.30 0.91 2.97
CA SER A 73 -4.39 -0.28 2.12
C SER A 73 -3.85 -1.53 2.81
N ALA A 74 -4.32 -2.69 2.36
CA ALA A 74 -3.79 -4.01 2.68
C ALA A 74 -3.36 -4.70 1.37
N LEU A 75 -2.18 -5.30 1.37
CA LEU A 75 -1.69 -6.10 0.26
C LEU A 75 -2.27 -7.51 0.38
N VAL A 76 -2.89 -8.00 -0.68
CA VAL A 76 -3.49 -9.34 -0.70
C VAL A 76 -2.46 -10.30 -1.28
N THR A 77 -2.05 -11.28 -0.49
CA THR A 77 -0.95 -12.19 -0.82
C THR A 77 -1.39 -13.65 -0.70
N ASP A 78 -1.09 -14.46 -1.72
CA ASP A 78 -1.18 -15.91 -1.67
C ASP A 78 0.23 -16.48 -1.45
N GLY A 79 0.53 -16.85 -0.20
CA GLY A 79 1.91 -17.08 0.23
C GLY A 79 2.79 -15.84 0.04
N ASP A 80 3.91 -16.00 -0.67
CA ASP A 80 4.84 -14.91 -0.98
C ASP A 80 4.46 -14.10 -2.22
N VAL A 81 3.38 -14.47 -2.91
CA VAL A 81 2.96 -13.85 -4.17
C VAL A 81 1.92 -12.77 -3.90
N LEU A 82 2.21 -11.55 -4.36
CA LEU A 82 1.22 -10.48 -4.38
C LEU A 82 0.16 -10.76 -5.45
N VAL A 83 -1.09 -10.93 -5.03
CA VAL A 83 -2.23 -11.21 -5.93
C VAL A 83 -3.22 -10.05 -6.02
N GLY A 84 -3.12 -9.07 -5.13
CA GLY A 84 -3.99 -7.89 -5.19
C GLY A 84 -3.70 -6.84 -4.13
N ILE A 85 -4.54 -5.81 -4.10
CA ILE A 85 -4.53 -4.75 -3.10
C ILE A 85 -5.97 -4.40 -2.76
N PHE A 86 -6.25 -4.20 -1.48
CA PHE A 86 -7.53 -3.71 -0.98
C PHE A 86 -7.32 -2.35 -0.31
N THR A 87 -8.16 -1.37 -0.64
CA THR A 87 -7.98 0.02 -0.19
C THR A 87 -9.22 0.56 0.53
N ASN A 88 -9.05 1.69 1.22
CA ASN A 88 -10.18 2.44 1.79
C ASN A 88 -11.27 2.75 0.74
N THR A 89 -10.89 3.03 -0.50
CA THR A 89 -11.88 3.30 -1.57
C THR A 89 -12.69 2.05 -1.92
N ASP A 90 -12.08 0.87 -1.89
CA ASP A 90 -12.79 -0.39 -2.15
C ASP A 90 -13.74 -0.72 -1.00
N ALA A 91 -13.32 -0.50 0.25
CA ALA A 91 -14.18 -0.63 1.42
C ALA A 91 -15.41 0.30 1.34
N LEU A 92 -15.19 1.57 0.97
CA LEU A 92 -16.27 2.54 0.81
C LEU A 92 -17.21 2.20 -0.35
N ARG A 93 -16.67 1.70 -1.47
CA ARG A 93 -17.48 1.22 -2.60
C ARG A 93 -18.35 0.04 -2.21
N LEU A 94 -17.83 -0.89 -1.41
CA LEU A 94 -18.61 -2.03 -0.91
C LEU A 94 -19.76 -1.54 -0.04
N ILE A 95 -19.50 -0.61 0.90
CA ILE A 95 -20.54 -0.04 1.77
C ILE A 95 -21.59 0.72 0.95
N ALA A 96 -21.18 1.50 -0.05
CA ALA A 96 -22.08 2.27 -0.90
C ALA A 96 -22.96 1.39 -1.81
N ALA A 97 -22.62 0.10 -1.96
CA ALA A 97 -23.37 -0.87 -2.74
C ALA A 97 -24.30 -1.76 -1.89
N LEU A 98 -24.31 -1.59 -0.56
CA LEU A 98 -25.27 -2.21 0.36
C LEU A 98 -26.56 -1.38 0.45
#